data_AF-A0A2E9JGX2-F1
#
_entry.id   AF-A0A2E9JGX2-F1
#
_cell.length_a   1.000
_cell.length_b   1.000
_cell.length_c   1.000
_cell.angle_alpha   90.00
_cell.angle_beta   90.00
_cell.angle_gamma   90.00
#
_symmetry.space_group_name_H-M   'P 1'
#
loop_
_entity.id
_entity.type
_entity.pdbx_description
1 polymer ?
#
loop_
_entity_poly.entity_id
_entity_poly.type
_entity_poly.pdbx_seq_one_letter_code
_entity_poly.pdbx_strand_id
1 'polypeptide(L)'
;MLIGWFSVPTLYSQTIEANNSQSPQAINSADILSIAISHTGGTPLAGHDWWIAVVTSLPSPNDIYYYDGTSWSTEFSVAFQQPLTEINSLELLNGSGLPPGNYVFYFGIDSIANGVLDTDSLVYDSISVVSEAAIAGNEQSCGNSRQIFSVDPLPSDAYFQIDPLGATNPSSHKFPTVHTYMMLQDSSQPREVYAPTDISISNISVIESLTAGGTDFSLNFTPCPEVTGYFDHLSAVSETLQNQLTGAGNCQQYVAGTDEYRFCSHSVSVEVAAGTILGSAGGGMGQNSAALDFGLRDSRTAPLWYANLERLVSSDQHHVVCPYDYYVPGPVKAGLVAKLGVARQNLPICGSVAHDVADTAQGRWYLLGSSDFGEADHLALVPSNKRPDDVGVLSVGNSELGTDAYFFDYTETGLVNRRFSEIGPGSAIYCWDTLRNRESSLASGNAQAISGILFLQLSDATHLKIQRSSQHGSCPATTDSLSFDNAGPQFER
;
A
#
# COMPACT_ATOMS: atom_id res chain seq x y z
N MET A 1 -82.74 -23.12 18.16
CA MET A 1 -81.92 -21.96 17.74
C MET A 1 -80.49 -22.48 17.58
N LEU A 2 -80.18 -23.03 16.40
CA LEU A 2 -78.84 -23.53 16.07
C LEU A 2 -78.08 -22.38 15.39
N ILE A 3 -76.95 -21.98 15.97
CA ILE A 3 -75.99 -21.08 15.35
C ILE A 3 -74.96 -21.97 14.67
N GLY A 4 -75.02 -22.01 13.34
CA GLY A 4 -74.04 -22.70 12.50
C GLY A 4 -72.72 -21.93 12.51
N TRP A 5 -71.65 -22.64 12.84
CA TRP A 5 -70.28 -22.20 12.64
C TRP A 5 -69.98 -22.26 11.14
N PHE A 6 -69.77 -21.12 10.50
CA PHE A 6 -69.12 -21.09 9.19
C PHE A 6 -67.62 -21.32 9.42
N SER A 7 -67.14 -22.50 9.05
CA SER A 7 -65.72 -22.74 8.83
C SER A 7 -65.28 -21.94 7.60
N VAL A 8 -64.40 -20.96 7.80
CA VAL A 8 -63.68 -20.28 6.72
C VAL A 8 -62.80 -21.33 6.04
N PRO A 9 -62.92 -21.57 4.72
CA PRO A 9 -62.01 -22.47 4.01
C PRO A 9 -60.58 -21.95 4.13
N THR A 10 -59.67 -22.89 4.37
CA THR A 10 -58.22 -22.76 4.51
C THR A 10 -57.60 -21.77 3.53
N LEU A 11 -56.94 -20.73 4.06
CA LEU A 11 -56.04 -19.84 3.31
C LEU A 11 -54.94 -20.68 2.67
N TYR A 12 -54.88 -20.68 1.35
CA TYR A 12 -53.71 -21.07 0.58
C TYR A 12 -52.56 -20.12 0.95
N SER A 13 -51.36 -20.65 1.23
CA SER A 13 -50.16 -19.81 1.36
C SER A 13 -49.10 -20.30 0.38
N GLN A 14 -49.07 -19.66 -0.79
CA GLN A 14 -47.90 -19.62 -1.65
C GLN A 14 -46.92 -18.59 -1.10
N THR A 15 -45.64 -18.95 -1.07
CA THR A 15 -44.58 -18.05 -0.63
C THR A 15 -43.39 -18.12 -1.57
N ILE A 16 -42.68 -17.00 -1.65
CA ILE A 16 -41.37 -16.93 -2.30
C ILE A 16 -40.33 -16.41 -1.31
N GLU A 17 -39.16 -17.02 -1.32
CA GLU A 17 -38.08 -16.74 -0.39
C GLU A 17 -36.77 -16.52 -1.14
N ALA A 18 -35.98 -15.60 -0.62
CA ALA A 18 -34.61 -15.33 -1.03
C ALA A 18 -33.68 -15.66 0.13
N ASN A 19 -32.71 -16.55 -0.09
CA ASN A 19 -31.77 -17.01 0.95
C ASN A 19 -32.46 -17.51 2.24
N ASN A 20 -33.57 -18.26 2.10
CA ASN A 20 -34.41 -18.77 3.20
C ASN A 20 -35.09 -17.67 4.04
N SER A 21 -35.39 -16.53 3.43
CA SER A 21 -36.06 -15.39 4.05
C SER A 21 -37.17 -14.85 3.14
N GLN A 22 -38.34 -14.53 3.74
CA GLN A 22 -39.46 -13.85 3.08
C GLN A 22 -39.34 -12.31 3.13
N SER A 23 -38.27 -11.79 3.73
CA SER A 23 -38.01 -10.35 3.80
C SER A 23 -37.09 -9.91 2.66
N PRO A 24 -37.20 -8.66 2.17
CA PRO A 24 -36.28 -8.12 1.17
C PRO A 24 -34.80 -8.35 1.52
N GLN A 25 -33.99 -8.70 0.52
CA GLN A 25 -32.58 -9.00 0.68
C GLN A 25 -31.71 -7.94 -0.01
N ALA A 26 -30.55 -7.66 0.58
CA ALA A 26 -29.46 -6.93 -0.07
C ALA A 26 -28.23 -7.85 -0.11
N ILE A 27 -27.66 -8.01 -1.29
CA ILE A 27 -26.50 -8.88 -1.56
C ILE A 27 -25.48 -8.14 -2.42
N ASN A 28 -24.23 -8.57 -2.40
CA ASN A 28 -23.23 -8.14 -3.39
C ASN A 28 -23.35 -9.02 -4.65
N SER A 29 -22.93 -8.49 -5.80
CA SER A 29 -22.95 -9.24 -7.07
C SER A 29 -22.13 -10.54 -7.05
N ALA A 30 -21.19 -10.68 -6.10
CA ALA A 30 -20.39 -11.89 -5.90
C ALA A 30 -21.03 -12.91 -4.96
N ASP A 31 -22.04 -12.53 -4.17
CA ASP A 31 -22.72 -13.42 -3.23
C ASP A 31 -23.58 -14.44 -3.97
N ILE A 32 -23.81 -15.60 -3.34
CA ILE A 32 -24.75 -16.60 -3.85
C ILE A 32 -26.18 -16.16 -3.49
N LEU A 33 -27.04 -16.05 -4.49
CA LEU A 33 -28.49 -15.89 -4.33
C LEU A 33 -29.18 -17.24 -4.55
N SER A 34 -29.94 -17.68 -3.55
CA SER A 34 -30.91 -18.76 -3.67
C SER A 34 -32.33 -18.17 -3.68
N ILE A 35 -33.15 -18.58 -4.65
CA ILE A 35 -34.59 -18.28 -4.71
C ILE A 35 -35.36 -19.59 -4.64
N ALA A 36 -36.30 -19.69 -3.71
CA ALA A 36 -37.14 -20.86 -3.55
C ALA A 36 -38.61 -20.47 -3.39
N ILE A 37 -39.51 -21.33 -3.86
CA ILE A 37 -40.94 -21.19 -3.67
C ILE A 37 -41.49 -22.34 -2.84
N SER A 38 -42.55 -22.08 -2.09
CA SER A 38 -43.30 -23.12 -1.42
C SER A 38 -44.80 -22.85 -1.52
N HIS A 39 -45.58 -23.92 -1.39
CA HIS A 39 -47.02 -23.85 -1.36
C HIS A 39 -47.54 -24.89 -0.38
N THR A 40 -48.20 -24.42 0.68
CA THR A 40 -48.80 -25.30 1.69
C THR A 40 -50.32 -25.17 1.71
N GLY A 41 -50.99 -26.33 1.85
CA GLY A 41 -52.44 -26.44 1.89
C GLY A 41 -53.11 -26.76 0.54
N GLY A 42 -54.35 -27.25 0.61
CA GLY A 42 -55.20 -27.52 -0.55
C GLY A 42 -55.59 -28.99 -0.72
N THR A 43 -56.89 -29.25 -0.89
CA THR A 43 -57.35 -30.46 -1.60
C THR A 43 -57.01 -30.29 -3.08
N PRO A 44 -56.53 -31.33 -3.80
CA PRO A 44 -56.24 -31.22 -5.22
C PRO A 44 -57.46 -30.72 -5.99
N LEU A 45 -57.45 -29.46 -6.41
CA LEU A 45 -58.44 -28.89 -7.31
C LEU A 45 -58.03 -29.20 -8.76
N ALA A 46 -58.93 -28.93 -9.70
CA ALA A 46 -58.62 -28.98 -11.13
C ALA A 46 -57.38 -28.12 -11.45
N GLY A 47 -56.75 -28.33 -12.62
CA GLY A 47 -55.44 -27.73 -12.95
C GLY A 47 -55.36 -26.22 -12.71
N HIS A 48 -54.16 -25.77 -12.32
CA HIS A 48 -53.78 -24.36 -12.13
C HIS A 48 -52.58 -24.01 -13.01
N ASP A 49 -52.47 -22.74 -13.41
CA ASP A 49 -51.27 -22.22 -14.07
C ASP A 49 -50.36 -21.51 -13.06
N TRP A 50 -49.08 -21.87 -13.08
CA TRP A 50 -48.08 -21.35 -12.17
C TRP A 50 -47.20 -20.37 -12.91
N TRP A 51 -47.12 -19.16 -12.39
CA TRP A 51 -46.41 -18.06 -13.01
C TRP A 51 -45.25 -17.67 -12.13
N ILE A 52 -44.04 -17.73 -12.67
CA ILE A 52 -42.81 -17.38 -11.96
C ILE A 52 -42.07 -16.40 -12.85
N ALA A 53 -41.81 -15.21 -12.32
CA ALA A 53 -41.17 -14.14 -13.06
C ALA A 53 -40.22 -13.35 -12.17
N VAL A 54 -39.26 -12.66 -12.79
CA VAL A 54 -38.43 -11.65 -12.14
C VAL A 54 -38.41 -10.40 -12.99
N VAL A 55 -38.73 -9.26 -12.36
CA VAL A 55 -38.57 -7.93 -12.95
C VAL A 55 -37.22 -7.39 -12.49
N THR A 56 -36.43 -6.86 -13.41
CA THR A 56 -35.10 -6.30 -13.13
C THR A 56 -35.04 -4.82 -13.50
N SER A 57 -34.07 -4.09 -12.94
CA SER A 57 -33.76 -2.72 -13.37
C SER A 57 -32.87 -2.64 -14.62
N LEU A 58 -32.57 -3.77 -15.27
CA LEU A 58 -31.73 -3.79 -16.47
C LEU A 58 -32.51 -3.27 -17.69
N PRO A 59 -31.84 -2.76 -18.73
CA PRO A 59 -32.50 -2.37 -19.97
C PRO A 59 -33.11 -3.58 -20.70
N SER A 60 -34.19 -3.33 -21.43
CA SER A 60 -34.79 -4.31 -22.35
C SER A 60 -33.75 -4.87 -23.33
N PRO A 61 -33.75 -6.20 -23.60
CA PRO A 61 -34.77 -7.20 -23.26
C PRO A 61 -34.62 -7.85 -21.87
N ASN A 62 -33.67 -7.41 -21.05
CA ASN A 62 -33.32 -8.05 -19.77
C ASN A 62 -34.08 -7.48 -18.57
N ASP A 63 -35.11 -6.68 -18.81
CA ASP A 63 -35.96 -6.03 -17.80
C ASP A 63 -36.97 -6.99 -17.16
N ILE A 64 -37.22 -8.15 -17.78
CA ILE A 64 -38.07 -9.20 -17.23
C ILE A 64 -37.65 -10.60 -17.71
N TYR A 65 -37.73 -11.58 -16.81
CA TYR A 65 -37.56 -13.00 -17.14
C TYR A 65 -38.72 -13.82 -16.57
N TYR A 66 -39.03 -14.92 -17.24
CA TYR A 66 -40.02 -15.92 -16.86
C TYR A 66 -39.33 -17.27 -16.71
N TYR A 67 -39.76 -18.06 -15.73
CA TYR A 67 -39.29 -19.43 -15.55
C TYR A 67 -40.24 -20.39 -16.25
N ASP A 68 -39.72 -21.19 -17.18
CA ASP A 68 -40.51 -22.13 -18.01
C ASP A 68 -40.70 -23.53 -17.40
N GLY A 69 -40.28 -23.70 -16.14
CA GLY A 69 -40.22 -25.00 -15.45
C GLY A 69 -38.83 -25.66 -15.47
N THR A 70 -37.91 -25.13 -16.29
CA THR A 70 -36.53 -25.64 -16.41
C THR A 70 -35.47 -24.53 -16.41
N SER A 71 -35.77 -23.38 -17.02
CA SER A 71 -34.82 -22.30 -17.26
C SER A 71 -35.49 -20.92 -17.20
N TRP A 72 -34.68 -19.88 -17.03
CA TRP A 72 -35.12 -18.49 -17.09
C TRP A 72 -34.95 -17.96 -18.51
N SER A 73 -36.00 -17.35 -19.08
CA SER A 73 -35.98 -16.76 -20.41
C SER A 73 -36.73 -15.42 -20.43
N THR A 74 -36.52 -14.61 -21.47
CA THR A 74 -37.27 -13.36 -21.67
C THR A 74 -38.61 -13.60 -22.40
N GLU A 75 -38.91 -14.84 -22.79
CA GLU A 75 -40.15 -15.22 -23.44
C GLU A 75 -41.24 -15.50 -22.39
N PHE A 76 -42.41 -14.87 -22.57
CA PHE A 76 -43.54 -15.06 -21.68
C PHE A 76 -43.99 -16.53 -21.67
N SER A 77 -43.90 -17.17 -20.51
CA SER A 77 -44.14 -18.60 -20.36
C SER A 77 -44.78 -18.93 -19.02
N VAL A 78 -45.65 -19.94 -19.03
CA VAL A 78 -46.17 -20.59 -17.83
C VAL A 78 -45.11 -21.56 -17.32
N ALA A 79 -44.85 -21.58 -16.01
CA ALA A 79 -43.87 -22.49 -15.41
C ALA A 79 -44.41 -23.91 -15.35
N PHE A 80 -45.65 -24.06 -14.88
CA PHE A 80 -46.31 -25.35 -14.72
C PHE A 80 -47.82 -25.23 -14.94
N GLN A 81 -48.41 -26.24 -15.58
CA GLN A 81 -49.86 -26.40 -15.70
C GLN A 81 -50.29 -27.72 -15.05
N GLN A 82 -50.49 -27.69 -13.74
CA GLN A 82 -50.72 -28.92 -12.98
C GLN A 82 -51.68 -28.70 -11.81
N PRO A 83 -52.29 -29.77 -11.26
CA PRO A 83 -53.05 -29.66 -10.03
C PRO A 83 -52.20 -29.03 -8.93
N LEU A 84 -52.82 -28.15 -8.13
CA LEU A 84 -52.16 -27.53 -7.00
C LEU A 84 -51.87 -28.62 -5.96
N THR A 85 -50.60 -29.02 -5.89
CA THR A 85 -50.08 -30.01 -4.95
C THR A 85 -49.15 -29.31 -3.98
N GLU A 86 -49.07 -29.85 -2.76
CA GLU A 86 -48.21 -29.31 -1.72
C GLU A 86 -46.74 -29.34 -2.16
N ILE A 87 -46.07 -28.19 -2.09
CA ILE A 87 -44.64 -28.04 -2.31
C ILE A 87 -44.02 -27.49 -1.05
N ASN A 88 -43.18 -28.31 -0.42
CA ASN A 88 -42.42 -27.90 0.76
C ASN A 88 -41.38 -26.83 0.41
N SER A 89 -40.67 -27.02 -0.69
CA SER A 89 -39.70 -26.06 -1.25
C SER A 89 -39.29 -26.51 -2.65
N LEU A 90 -39.27 -25.60 -3.61
CA LEU A 90 -38.69 -25.78 -4.94
C LEU A 90 -37.69 -24.65 -5.20
N GLU A 91 -36.42 -25.00 -5.37
CA GLU A 91 -35.35 -24.05 -5.69
C GLU A 91 -35.40 -23.69 -7.18
N LEU A 92 -35.50 -22.40 -7.47
CA LEU A 92 -35.62 -21.83 -8.83
C LEU A 92 -34.31 -21.19 -9.32
N LEU A 93 -33.46 -20.76 -8.39
CA LEU A 93 -32.17 -20.14 -8.65
C LEU A 93 -31.23 -20.49 -7.50
N ASN A 94 -29.99 -20.84 -7.82
CA ASN A 94 -28.88 -20.95 -6.86
C ASN A 94 -27.59 -20.59 -7.58
N GLY A 95 -27.14 -19.35 -7.47
CA GLY A 95 -25.97 -18.88 -8.20
C GLY A 95 -25.48 -17.52 -7.77
N SER A 96 -24.24 -17.21 -8.12
CA SER A 96 -23.59 -15.91 -7.93
C SER A 96 -23.45 -15.16 -9.26
N GLY A 97 -22.98 -13.91 -9.21
CA GLY A 97 -22.76 -13.10 -10.41
C GLY A 97 -24.00 -12.33 -10.88
N LEU A 98 -24.97 -12.10 -9.98
CA LEU A 98 -26.14 -11.30 -10.29
C LEU A 98 -25.72 -9.84 -10.55
N PRO A 99 -25.98 -9.26 -11.74
CA PRO A 99 -25.59 -7.89 -12.02
C PRO A 99 -26.13 -6.89 -10.98
N PRO A 100 -25.45 -5.75 -10.76
CA PRO A 100 -25.97 -4.74 -9.85
C PRO A 100 -27.31 -4.20 -10.33
N GLY A 101 -28.29 -4.11 -9.43
CA GLY A 101 -29.64 -3.69 -9.76
C GLY A 101 -30.69 -4.13 -8.74
N ASN A 102 -31.92 -3.73 -9.00
CA ASN A 102 -33.09 -4.15 -8.23
C ASN A 102 -33.80 -5.29 -8.96
N TYR A 103 -34.12 -6.34 -8.21
CA TYR A 103 -34.81 -7.52 -8.70
C TYR A 103 -36.06 -7.74 -7.85
N VAL A 104 -37.20 -8.01 -8.48
CA VAL A 104 -38.41 -8.43 -7.78
C VAL A 104 -38.87 -9.75 -8.37
N PHE A 105 -38.77 -10.81 -7.58
CA PHE A 105 -39.21 -12.14 -7.96
C PHE A 105 -40.69 -12.31 -7.56
N TYR A 106 -41.45 -12.99 -8.42
CA TYR A 106 -42.87 -13.24 -8.25
C TYR A 106 -43.15 -14.73 -8.35
N PHE A 107 -44.04 -15.22 -7.49
CA PHE A 107 -44.65 -16.54 -7.62
C PHE A 107 -46.17 -16.40 -7.53
N GLY A 108 -46.85 -16.66 -8.65
CA GLY A 108 -48.29 -16.56 -8.79
C GLY A 108 -48.95 -17.88 -9.15
N ILE A 109 -50.14 -18.10 -8.63
CA ILE A 109 -51.04 -19.20 -8.96
C ILE A 109 -52.29 -18.61 -9.57
N ASP A 110 -52.58 -19.03 -10.80
CA ASP A 110 -53.80 -18.72 -11.52
C ASP A 110 -54.80 -19.88 -11.37
N SER A 111 -56.02 -19.56 -10.96
CA SER A 111 -57.10 -20.53 -10.77
C SER A 111 -57.74 -21.06 -12.06
N ILE A 112 -57.34 -20.56 -13.23
CA ILE A 112 -57.82 -21.00 -14.54
C ILE A 112 -56.64 -21.60 -15.33
N ALA A 113 -56.54 -22.93 -15.41
CA ALA A 113 -55.50 -23.57 -16.23
C ALA A 113 -55.82 -23.55 -17.73
N ASN A 114 -55.46 -22.46 -18.41
CA ASN A 114 -55.67 -22.27 -19.85
C ASN A 114 -54.40 -21.81 -20.60
N GLY A 115 -53.27 -21.64 -19.91
CA GLY A 115 -52.01 -21.11 -20.44
C GLY A 115 -51.99 -19.61 -20.65
N VAL A 116 -52.94 -18.89 -20.09
CA VAL A 116 -53.10 -17.44 -20.18
C VAL A 116 -53.10 -16.89 -18.76
N LEU A 117 -52.38 -15.79 -18.53
CA LEU A 117 -52.36 -15.15 -17.22
C LEU A 117 -53.66 -14.37 -16.99
N ASP A 118 -54.58 -14.94 -16.22
CA ASP A 118 -55.84 -14.36 -15.82
C ASP A 118 -55.68 -13.57 -14.51
N THR A 119 -55.44 -12.26 -14.60
CA THR A 119 -55.13 -11.42 -13.42
C THR A 119 -56.24 -11.35 -12.38
N ASP A 120 -57.50 -11.56 -12.77
CA ASP A 120 -58.65 -11.60 -11.85
C ASP A 120 -58.68 -12.88 -10.99
N SER A 121 -57.89 -13.87 -11.40
CA SER A 121 -57.80 -15.24 -10.88
C SER A 121 -56.45 -15.52 -10.22
N LEU A 122 -55.50 -14.59 -10.35
CA LEU A 122 -54.12 -14.70 -9.87
C LEU A 122 -54.01 -14.35 -8.38
N VAL A 123 -53.42 -15.26 -7.61
CA VAL A 123 -52.90 -14.96 -6.26
C VAL A 123 -51.39 -15.14 -6.29
N TYR A 124 -50.63 -14.15 -5.82
CA TYR A 124 -49.18 -14.19 -5.88
C TYR A 124 -48.52 -13.68 -4.60
N ASP A 125 -47.25 -14.07 -4.44
CA ASP A 125 -46.31 -13.51 -3.48
C ASP A 125 -45.10 -12.93 -4.24
N SER A 126 -44.37 -12.03 -3.59
CA SER A 126 -43.17 -11.44 -4.19
C SER A 126 -42.09 -11.11 -3.17
N ILE A 127 -40.84 -11.10 -3.65
CA ILE A 127 -39.68 -10.71 -2.85
C ILE A 127 -38.72 -9.83 -3.64
N SER A 128 -38.26 -8.76 -2.98
CA SER A 128 -37.28 -7.83 -3.53
C SER A 128 -35.86 -8.22 -3.13
N VAL A 129 -34.94 -8.21 -4.09
CA VAL A 129 -33.51 -8.39 -3.90
C VAL A 129 -32.78 -7.21 -4.53
N VAL A 130 -31.92 -6.55 -3.75
CA VAL A 130 -30.99 -5.53 -4.25
C VAL A 130 -29.63 -6.21 -4.41
N SER A 131 -29.10 -6.22 -5.63
CA SER A 131 -27.72 -6.61 -5.90
C SER A 131 -26.87 -5.35 -6.01
N GLU A 132 -25.90 -5.19 -5.13
CA GLU A 132 -24.93 -4.11 -5.16
C GLU A 132 -23.68 -4.56 -5.94
N ALA A 133 -22.99 -3.61 -6.59
CA ALA A 133 -21.70 -3.92 -7.18
C ALA A 133 -20.77 -4.44 -6.09
N ALA A 134 -20.10 -5.57 -6.34
CA ALA A 134 -19.00 -5.99 -5.49
C ALA A 134 -18.00 -4.84 -5.39
N ILE A 135 -17.89 -4.26 -4.19
CA ILE A 135 -16.88 -3.26 -3.89
C ILE A 135 -15.55 -4.02 -3.96
N ALA A 136 -14.63 -3.59 -4.84
CA ALA A 136 -13.27 -4.11 -4.82
C ALA A 136 -12.72 -3.92 -3.40
N GLY A 137 -12.08 -4.94 -2.81
CA GLY A 137 -11.66 -4.91 -1.40
C GLY A 137 -10.79 -3.71 -0.99
N ASN A 138 -10.26 -2.98 -1.97
CA ASN A 138 -9.42 -1.81 -1.87
C ASN A 138 -10.17 -0.45 -1.87
N GLU A 139 -11.48 -0.42 -2.14
CA GLU A 139 -12.32 0.78 -2.03
C GLU A 139 -12.95 0.88 -0.63
N GLN A 140 -12.93 -0.22 0.12
CA GLN A 140 -13.36 -0.24 1.51
C GLN A 140 -12.30 0.41 2.40
N SER A 141 -12.72 1.43 3.15
CA SER A 141 -11.90 2.09 4.17
C SER A 141 -11.30 1.08 5.14
N CYS A 142 -10.01 1.25 5.48
CA CYS A 142 -9.36 0.48 6.55
C CYS A 142 -9.84 0.87 7.95
N GLY A 143 -10.74 1.85 8.08
CA GLY A 143 -11.19 2.41 9.35
C GLY A 143 -10.00 2.90 10.18
N ASN A 144 -9.88 2.45 11.43
CA ASN A 144 -8.71 2.70 12.28
C ASN A 144 -7.75 1.50 12.37
N SER A 145 -7.98 0.44 11.59
CA SER A 145 -7.17 -0.78 11.66
C SER A 145 -5.78 -0.57 11.05
N ARG A 146 -4.78 -1.11 11.73
CA ARG A 146 -3.41 -1.32 11.23
C ARG A 146 -3.11 -2.82 11.08
N GLN A 147 -4.13 -3.64 10.89
CA GLN A 147 -3.99 -5.09 10.68
C GLN A 147 -4.42 -5.37 9.24
N ILE A 148 -3.57 -4.95 8.30
CA ILE A 148 -3.88 -4.92 6.87
C ILE A 148 -3.12 -6.03 6.13
N PHE A 149 -1.86 -6.26 6.50
CA PHE A 149 -0.99 -7.22 5.83
C PHE A 149 -0.95 -8.57 6.53
N SER A 150 -0.90 -9.63 5.76
CA SER A 150 -0.85 -11.01 6.27
C SER A 150 0.17 -11.91 5.56
N VAL A 151 0.65 -11.48 4.39
CA VAL A 151 1.61 -12.22 3.57
C VAL A 151 2.96 -11.49 3.56
N ASP A 152 4.05 -12.23 3.79
CA ASP A 152 5.41 -11.69 3.62
C ASP A 152 5.68 -11.44 2.12
N PRO A 153 6.07 -10.23 1.70
CA PRO A 153 6.33 -9.94 0.30
C PRO A 153 7.50 -10.72 -0.27
N LEU A 154 8.39 -11.26 0.57
CA LEU A 154 9.44 -12.17 0.14
C LEU A 154 9.40 -13.48 0.95
N PRO A 155 9.80 -14.62 0.37
CA PRO A 155 10.03 -15.83 1.17
C PRO A 155 11.03 -15.54 2.31
N SER A 156 10.79 -16.07 3.51
CA SER A 156 11.59 -15.75 4.70
C SER A 156 13.09 -16.12 4.61
N ASP A 157 13.46 -17.00 3.67
CA ASP A 157 14.83 -17.41 3.35
C ASP A 157 15.46 -16.59 2.20
N ALA A 158 14.67 -15.75 1.52
CA ALA A 158 15.13 -14.90 0.43
C ALA A 158 15.93 -13.68 0.92
N TYR A 159 15.76 -13.27 2.17
CA TYR A 159 16.41 -12.09 2.76
C TYR A 159 16.94 -12.39 4.17
N PHE A 160 18.08 -11.79 4.54
CA PHE A 160 18.75 -12.08 5.82
C PHE A 160 18.45 -11.03 6.90
N GLN A 161 18.09 -9.82 6.50
CA GLN A 161 17.90 -8.67 7.37
C GLN A 161 16.93 -7.67 6.73
N ILE A 162 16.28 -6.85 7.55
CA ILE A 162 15.55 -5.68 7.09
C ILE A 162 16.26 -4.45 7.64
N ASP A 163 16.79 -3.58 6.77
CA ASP A 163 17.30 -2.30 7.23
C ASP A 163 16.13 -1.33 7.49
N PRO A 164 16.09 -0.71 8.68
CA PRO A 164 14.97 0.11 9.12
C PRO A 164 14.91 1.45 8.36
N LEU A 165 13.75 2.11 8.48
CA LEU A 165 13.50 3.45 7.97
C LEU A 165 14.60 4.43 8.41
N GLY A 166 14.85 5.42 7.55
CA GLY A 166 15.77 6.50 7.81
C GLY A 166 17.22 6.21 7.49
N ALA A 167 17.50 5.13 6.75
CA ALA A 167 18.84 4.89 6.22
C ALA A 167 19.27 6.04 5.31
N THR A 168 20.58 6.28 5.23
CA THR A 168 21.20 7.22 4.31
C THR A 168 22.31 6.50 3.55
N ASN A 169 22.37 6.64 2.23
CA ASN A 169 23.35 5.98 1.36
C ASN A 169 23.73 6.87 0.14
N PRO A 170 24.35 8.05 0.35
CA PRO A 170 24.87 8.85 -0.76
C PRO A 170 25.81 8.01 -1.65
N SER A 171 25.82 8.22 -2.98
CA SER A 171 25.17 9.29 -3.72
C SER A 171 23.69 9.04 -4.06
N SER A 172 23.04 7.99 -3.56
CA SER A 172 21.61 7.79 -3.80
C SER A 172 20.80 8.63 -2.80
N HIS A 173 20.65 8.17 -1.56
CA HIS A 173 19.84 8.85 -0.56
C HIS A 173 20.66 9.66 0.45
N LYS A 174 20.44 10.97 0.48
CA LYS A 174 21.10 11.90 1.41
C LYS A 174 20.23 12.11 2.62
N PHE A 175 18.95 12.31 2.39
CA PHE A 175 17.97 12.38 3.45
C PHE A 175 17.59 10.98 3.95
N PRO A 176 17.09 10.87 5.19
CA PRO A 176 16.56 9.62 5.72
C PRO A 176 15.50 9.02 4.79
N THR A 177 15.74 7.80 4.33
CA THR A 177 14.90 7.04 3.40
C THR A 177 13.54 6.69 3.98
N VAL A 178 12.51 6.73 3.12
CA VAL A 178 11.09 6.53 3.46
C VAL A 178 10.57 5.11 3.25
N HIS A 179 11.49 4.20 2.99
CA HIS A 179 11.26 2.77 2.86
C HIS A 179 12.28 2.01 3.69
N THR A 180 11.98 0.73 3.90
CA THR A 180 12.89 -0.24 4.47
C THR A 180 13.51 -1.09 3.37
N TYR A 181 14.70 -1.63 3.60
CA TYR A 181 15.38 -2.50 2.66
C TYR A 181 15.30 -3.95 3.11
N MET A 182 14.59 -4.80 2.37
CA MET A 182 14.62 -6.24 2.60
C MET A 182 15.87 -6.82 1.92
N MET A 183 16.96 -6.92 2.67
CA MET A 183 18.30 -7.25 2.16
C MET A 183 18.36 -8.71 1.69
N LEU A 184 18.50 -8.91 0.38
CA LEU A 184 18.47 -10.23 -0.24
C LEU A 184 19.66 -11.07 0.21
N GLN A 185 19.39 -12.36 0.47
CA GLN A 185 20.40 -13.35 0.84
C GLN A 185 21.40 -13.61 -0.30
N ASP A 186 20.92 -13.56 -1.53
CA ASP A 186 21.69 -13.67 -2.77
C ASP A 186 20.97 -12.87 -3.87
N SER A 187 21.45 -11.67 -4.17
CA SER A 187 20.86 -10.78 -5.19
C SER A 187 21.11 -11.25 -6.62
N SER A 188 21.95 -12.25 -6.84
CA SER A 188 22.12 -12.87 -8.17
C SER A 188 20.97 -13.78 -8.56
N GLN A 189 20.16 -14.22 -7.58
CA GLN A 189 19.02 -15.09 -7.80
C GLN A 189 17.72 -14.29 -7.78
N PRO A 190 16.82 -14.47 -8.77
CA PRO A 190 15.50 -13.86 -8.72
C PRO A 190 14.68 -14.49 -7.58
N ARG A 191 14.00 -13.65 -6.81
CA ARG A 191 13.12 -14.04 -5.70
C ARG A 191 11.73 -13.50 -5.97
N GLU A 192 10.73 -14.37 -5.95
CA GLU A 192 9.34 -13.97 -6.17
C GLU A 192 8.91 -12.95 -5.11
N VAL A 193 8.24 -11.90 -5.57
CA VAL A 193 7.65 -10.85 -4.72
C VAL A 193 6.14 -11.06 -4.69
N TYR A 194 5.54 -11.12 -3.50
CA TYR A 194 4.12 -11.40 -3.32
C TYR A 194 3.34 -10.17 -2.84
N ALA A 195 2.06 -10.09 -3.22
CA ALA A 195 1.13 -9.11 -2.68
C ALA A 195 0.91 -9.36 -1.17
N PRO A 196 1.18 -8.37 -0.28
CA PRO A 196 1.12 -8.58 1.17
C PRO A 196 -0.32 -8.71 1.71
N THR A 197 -1.30 -8.32 0.90
CA THR A 197 -2.75 -8.38 1.11
C THR A 197 -3.45 -8.18 -0.23
N ASP A 198 -4.78 -8.08 -0.26
CA ASP A 198 -5.53 -7.65 -1.43
C ASP A 198 -5.21 -6.17 -1.73
N ILE A 199 -4.77 -5.87 -2.95
CA ILE A 199 -4.29 -4.53 -3.32
C ILE A 199 -4.79 -4.09 -4.70
N SER A 200 -5.03 -2.78 -4.86
CA SER A 200 -5.02 -2.14 -6.18
C SER A 200 -3.60 -1.72 -6.52
N ILE A 201 -3.14 -2.00 -7.73
CA ILE A 201 -1.96 -1.36 -8.31
C ILE A 201 -2.44 -0.20 -9.18
N SER A 202 -1.94 1.00 -8.88
CA SER A 202 -2.36 2.25 -9.53
C SER A 202 -1.30 2.81 -10.49
N ASN A 203 -0.03 2.44 -10.29
CA ASN A 203 1.05 2.84 -11.17
C ASN A 203 2.17 1.81 -11.19
N ILE A 204 2.69 1.56 -12.40
CA ILE A 204 3.92 0.81 -12.63
C ILE A 204 4.92 1.79 -13.23
N SER A 205 6.07 1.97 -12.58
CA SER A 205 7.19 2.72 -13.14
C SER A 205 8.29 1.79 -13.60
N VAL A 206 8.96 2.17 -14.68
CA VAL A 206 9.98 1.38 -15.35
C VAL A 206 11.20 2.27 -15.57
N ILE A 207 12.36 1.87 -15.04
CA ILE A 207 13.65 2.52 -15.27
C ILE A 207 14.52 1.58 -16.08
N GLU A 208 14.79 1.95 -17.33
CA GLU A 208 15.70 1.22 -18.21
C GLU A 208 17.05 1.91 -18.26
N SER A 209 18.13 1.17 -18.04
CA SER A 209 19.48 1.67 -18.32
C SER A 209 19.73 1.48 -19.81
N LEU A 210 19.89 2.60 -20.52
CA LEU A 210 20.16 2.60 -21.95
C LEU A 210 21.66 2.36 -22.24
N THR A 211 22.51 2.62 -21.26
CA THR A 211 23.96 2.39 -21.34
C THR A 211 24.36 0.97 -20.96
N ALA A 212 23.95 0.51 -19.77
CA ALA A 212 24.35 -0.80 -19.25
C ALA A 212 23.37 -1.93 -19.62
N GLY A 213 22.16 -1.58 -20.05
CA GLY A 213 21.04 -2.52 -20.17
C GLY A 213 20.45 -2.87 -18.80
N GLY A 214 19.27 -3.50 -18.82
CA GLY A 214 18.55 -3.87 -17.61
C GLY A 214 17.41 -2.92 -17.27
N THR A 215 16.46 -3.44 -16.51
CA THR A 215 15.21 -2.77 -16.18
C THR A 215 14.92 -2.92 -14.70
N ASP A 216 14.57 -1.81 -14.07
CA ASP A 216 14.11 -1.73 -12.68
C ASP A 216 12.65 -1.30 -12.69
N PHE A 217 11.83 -2.00 -11.91
CA PHE A 217 10.40 -1.75 -11.82
C PHE A 217 10.01 -1.31 -10.42
N SER A 218 9.07 -0.37 -10.38
CA SER A 218 8.39 0.08 -9.17
C SER A 218 6.89 -0.14 -9.30
N LEU A 219 6.27 -0.60 -8.21
CA LEU A 219 4.82 -0.80 -8.11
C LEU A 219 4.27 0.10 -7.01
N ASN A 220 3.37 1.02 -7.34
CA ASN A 220 2.57 1.75 -6.37
C ASN A 220 1.24 1.04 -6.18
N PHE A 221 0.88 0.77 -4.93
CA PHE A 221 -0.32 0.02 -4.58
C PHE A 221 -1.09 0.61 -3.40
N THR A 222 -2.35 0.23 -3.29
CA THR A 222 -3.28 0.72 -2.28
C THR A 222 -4.09 -0.48 -1.75
N PRO A 223 -3.89 -0.92 -0.49
CA PRO A 223 -4.77 -1.91 0.13
C PRO A 223 -6.14 -1.34 0.53
N CYS A 224 -6.23 -0.03 0.75
CA CYS A 224 -7.46 0.70 1.07
C CYS A 224 -7.21 2.22 0.89
N PRO A 225 -8.25 3.06 0.78
CA PRO A 225 -8.09 4.46 0.36
C PRO A 225 -7.13 5.30 1.22
N GLU A 226 -6.97 4.98 2.50
CA GLU A 226 -6.13 5.74 3.43
C GLU A 226 -4.66 5.37 3.42
N VAL A 227 -4.32 4.18 2.94
CA VAL A 227 -2.99 3.58 3.03
C VAL A 227 -2.45 3.35 1.63
N THR A 228 -1.27 3.88 1.33
CA THR A 228 -0.57 3.66 0.07
C THR A 228 0.79 3.04 0.34
N GLY A 229 1.14 2.03 -0.46
CA GLY A 229 2.40 1.32 -0.37
C GLY A 229 3.10 1.30 -1.72
N TYR A 230 4.36 0.92 -1.69
CA TYR A 230 5.11 0.68 -2.90
C TYR A 230 6.20 -0.34 -2.69
N PHE A 231 6.55 -0.99 -3.80
CA PHE A 231 7.75 -1.79 -3.92
C PHE A 231 8.63 -1.18 -5.02
N ASP A 232 9.89 -0.87 -4.69
CA ASP A 232 10.91 -0.49 -5.68
C ASP A 232 11.93 -1.63 -5.82
N HIS A 233 12.73 -1.57 -6.88
CA HIS A 233 13.77 -2.55 -7.17
C HIS A 233 13.28 -3.96 -7.50
N LEU A 234 12.12 -4.05 -8.17
CA LEU A 234 11.75 -5.29 -8.85
C LEU A 234 12.56 -5.43 -10.14
N SER A 235 13.11 -6.60 -10.38
CA SER A 235 13.84 -6.96 -11.60
C SER A 235 12.92 -7.45 -12.73
N ALA A 236 11.70 -7.86 -12.38
CA ALA A 236 10.65 -8.23 -13.31
C ALA A 236 9.29 -8.05 -12.65
N VAL A 237 8.25 -7.88 -13.47
CA VAL A 237 6.84 -7.91 -13.05
C VAL A 237 6.14 -9.13 -13.66
N SER A 238 5.06 -9.59 -13.03
CA SER A 238 4.28 -10.74 -13.51
C SER A 238 3.67 -10.49 -14.89
N GLU A 239 3.31 -11.54 -15.61
CA GLU A 239 2.74 -11.43 -16.96
C GLU A 239 1.49 -10.54 -17.00
N THR A 240 0.63 -10.63 -15.97
CA THR A 240 -0.56 -9.78 -15.81
C THR A 240 -0.19 -8.29 -15.79
N LEU A 241 0.85 -7.93 -15.04
CA LEU A 241 1.32 -6.54 -14.92
C LEU A 241 2.10 -6.10 -16.17
N GLN A 242 2.89 -6.99 -16.75
CA GLN A 242 3.60 -6.74 -18.00
C GLN A 242 2.63 -6.39 -19.13
N ASN A 243 1.47 -7.06 -19.17
CA ASN A 243 0.42 -6.78 -20.15
C ASN A 243 -0.24 -5.41 -19.97
N GLN A 244 -0.11 -4.77 -18.80
CA GLN A 244 -0.57 -3.38 -18.61
C GLN A 244 0.39 -2.34 -19.17
N LEU A 245 1.62 -2.74 -19.50
CA LEU A 245 2.63 -1.84 -20.06
C LEU A 245 2.43 -1.63 -21.58
N THR A 246 1.35 -2.17 -22.16
CA THR A 246 1.00 -1.97 -23.57
C THR A 246 0.40 -0.58 -23.80
N GLY A 247 1.16 0.34 -24.38
CA GLY A 247 0.73 1.71 -24.66
C GLY A 247 1.86 2.72 -24.49
N ALA A 248 1.62 3.98 -24.83
CA ALA A 248 2.58 5.04 -24.55
C ALA A 248 2.49 5.41 -23.06
N GLY A 249 3.44 4.96 -22.24
CA GLY A 249 3.67 5.50 -20.91
C GLY A 249 4.17 6.95 -20.98
N ASN A 250 4.13 7.67 -19.84
CA ASN A 250 4.81 8.96 -19.76
C ASN A 250 6.31 8.70 -19.55
N CYS A 251 7.08 8.79 -20.64
CA CYS A 251 8.48 8.44 -20.66
C CYS A 251 9.39 9.66 -20.77
N GLN A 252 10.45 9.69 -19.97
CA GLN A 252 11.51 10.70 -19.99
C GLN A 252 12.88 10.03 -19.98
N GLN A 253 13.77 10.50 -20.85
CA GLN A 253 15.18 10.12 -20.81
C GLN A 253 15.97 11.13 -19.99
N TYR A 254 16.94 10.64 -19.21
CA TYR A 254 17.83 11.48 -18.42
C TYR A 254 19.21 10.83 -18.30
N VAL A 255 20.20 11.62 -17.91
CA VAL A 255 21.58 11.18 -17.69
C VAL A 255 21.92 11.35 -16.22
N ALA A 256 22.44 10.31 -15.60
CA ALA A 256 22.97 10.35 -14.24
C ALA A 256 24.43 9.91 -14.26
N GLY A 257 25.35 10.85 -14.04
CA GLY A 257 26.78 10.59 -14.22
C GLY A 257 27.13 10.31 -15.68
N THR A 258 27.67 9.13 -15.97
CA THR A 258 27.99 8.67 -17.33
C THR A 258 26.92 7.80 -17.96
N ASP A 259 25.88 7.45 -17.21
CA ASP A 259 24.86 6.49 -17.61
C ASP A 259 23.58 7.20 -18.05
N GLU A 260 23.00 6.71 -19.13
CA GLU A 260 21.74 7.19 -19.70
C GLU A 260 20.60 6.24 -19.30
N TYR A 261 19.47 6.82 -18.90
CA TYR A 261 18.30 6.11 -18.42
C TYR A 261 17.04 6.57 -19.15
N ARG A 262 16.05 5.68 -19.22
CA ARG A 262 14.67 6.01 -19.57
C ARG A 262 13.77 5.63 -18.41
N PHE A 263 13.09 6.62 -17.84
CA PHE A 263 12.01 6.43 -16.88
C PHE A 263 10.68 6.47 -17.63
N CYS A 264 9.81 5.50 -17.42
CA CYS A 264 8.44 5.47 -17.92
C CYS A 264 7.48 5.24 -16.76
N SER A 265 6.39 6.03 -16.70
CA SER A 265 5.30 5.83 -15.73
C SER A 265 4.04 5.40 -16.45
N HIS A 266 3.42 4.32 -15.97
CA HIS A 266 2.18 3.76 -16.49
C HIS A 266 1.11 3.79 -15.39
N SER A 267 0.10 4.64 -15.56
CA SER A 267 -1.10 4.59 -14.71
C SER A 267 -1.93 3.37 -15.09
N VAL A 268 -2.22 2.53 -14.12
CA VAL A 268 -2.93 1.25 -14.31
C VAL A 268 -4.04 1.13 -13.25
N SER A 269 -4.93 0.17 -13.43
CA SER A 269 -5.91 -0.22 -12.42
C SER A 269 -6.00 -1.74 -12.44
N VAL A 270 -5.24 -2.37 -11.54
CA VAL A 270 -5.13 -3.83 -11.45
C VAL A 270 -5.41 -4.27 -10.04
N GLU A 271 -6.42 -5.11 -9.88
CA GLU A 271 -6.72 -5.77 -8.62
C GLU A 271 -5.89 -7.05 -8.49
N VAL A 272 -5.23 -7.19 -7.33
CA VAL A 272 -4.37 -8.33 -7.05
C VAL A 272 -4.70 -8.88 -5.66
N ALA A 273 -5.05 -10.16 -5.61
CA ALA A 273 -5.32 -10.86 -4.35
C ALA A 273 -4.04 -11.10 -3.54
N ALA A 274 -4.17 -11.14 -2.22
CA ALA A 274 -3.10 -11.47 -1.28
C ALA A 274 -2.36 -12.76 -1.69
N GLY A 275 -1.02 -12.74 -1.61
CA GLY A 275 -0.18 -13.89 -1.97
C GLY A 275 -0.04 -14.15 -3.46
N THR A 276 -0.62 -13.33 -4.32
CA THR A 276 -0.35 -13.39 -5.77
C THR A 276 1.06 -12.88 -6.05
N ILE A 277 1.78 -13.52 -6.97
CA ILE A 277 3.10 -13.10 -7.44
C ILE A 277 2.96 -11.79 -8.24
N LEU A 278 3.66 -10.77 -7.79
CA LEU A 278 3.77 -9.46 -8.43
C LEU A 278 4.92 -9.40 -9.43
N GLY A 279 5.96 -10.19 -9.22
CA GLY A 279 7.19 -10.11 -9.98
C GLY A 279 8.36 -10.77 -9.25
N SER A 280 9.57 -10.28 -9.47
CA SER A 280 10.76 -10.73 -8.76
C SER A 280 11.68 -9.58 -8.34
N ALA A 281 12.45 -9.80 -7.28
CA ALA A 281 13.60 -8.98 -6.88
C ALA A 281 14.91 -9.76 -7.05
N GLY A 282 16.04 -9.09 -7.29
CA GLY A 282 17.33 -9.72 -7.62
C GLY A 282 17.35 -10.34 -9.03
N GLY A 283 18.32 -11.18 -9.36
CA GLY A 283 18.28 -11.98 -10.61
C GLY A 283 19.12 -11.49 -11.80
N GLY A 284 20.11 -10.63 -11.57
CA GLY A 284 21.28 -10.54 -12.47
C GLY A 284 21.23 -9.57 -13.65
N MET A 285 20.12 -8.92 -13.98
CA MET A 285 19.99 -8.15 -15.23
C MET A 285 20.38 -6.66 -15.12
N GLY A 286 21.65 -6.38 -14.80
CA GLY A 286 22.28 -5.06 -15.01
C GLY A 286 22.02 -3.99 -13.93
N GLN A 287 20.87 -4.01 -13.27
CA GLN A 287 20.50 -3.09 -12.18
C GLN A 287 20.17 -3.84 -10.88
N ASN A 288 21.01 -4.80 -10.49
CA ASN A 288 20.74 -5.68 -9.35
C ASN A 288 20.77 -4.91 -8.03
N SER A 289 19.61 -4.43 -7.58
CA SER A 289 19.49 -3.98 -6.21
C SER A 289 19.79 -5.14 -5.25
N ALA A 290 20.50 -4.83 -4.17
CA ALA A 290 20.77 -5.77 -3.10
C ALA A 290 19.53 -6.00 -2.21
N ALA A 291 18.45 -5.25 -2.42
CA ALA A 291 17.25 -5.30 -1.60
C ALA A 291 15.99 -5.08 -2.43
N LEU A 292 14.87 -5.60 -1.91
CA LEU A 292 13.54 -5.10 -2.27
C LEU A 292 13.23 -3.94 -1.32
N ASP A 293 12.82 -2.82 -1.87
CA ASP A 293 12.42 -1.66 -1.08
C ASP A 293 10.93 -1.73 -0.79
N PHE A 294 10.56 -1.56 0.47
CA PHE A 294 9.17 -1.54 0.89
C PHE A 294 8.89 -0.29 1.69
N GLY A 295 8.06 0.60 1.16
CA GLY A 295 7.60 1.78 1.87
C GLY A 295 6.08 1.84 1.97
N LEU A 296 5.61 2.52 3.02
CA LEU A 296 4.20 2.63 3.35
C LEU A 296 3.89 4.03 3.88
N ARG A 297 2.73 4.55 3.48
CA ARG A 297 2.15 5.79 3.99
C ARG A 297 0.74 5.54 4.50
N ASP A 298 0.37 6.24 5.57
CA ASP A 298 -0.98 6.20 6.13
C ASP A 298 -1.47 7.61 6.43
N SER A 299 -2.37 8.10 5.58
CA SER A 299 -2.97 9.44 5.68
C SER A 299 -3.78 9.68 6.95
N ARG A 300 -4.15 8.63 7.70
CA ARG A 300 -4.82 8.75 9.01
C ARG A 300 -3.85 9.18 10.12
N THR A 301 -2.55 9.03 9.90
CA THR A 301 -1.54 9.44 10.88
C THR A 301 -1.31 10.94 10.81
N ALA A 302 -0.94 11.53 11.95
CA ALA A 302 -0.54 12.94 11.98
C ALA A 302 0.66 13.15 11.03
N PRO A 303 0.67 14.22 10.22
CA PRO A 303 1.81 14.51 9.37
C PRO A 303 3.10 14.59 10.18
N LEU A 304 4.15 13.95 9.68
CA LEU A 304 5.49 14.07 10.21
C LEU A 304 5.97 15.51 10.14
N TRP A 305 6.65 15.96 11.19
CA TRP A 305 7.14 17.31 11.30
C TRP A 305 8.58 17.41 10.79
N TYR A 306 8.83 18.47 10.01
CA TYR A 306 10.15 18.86 9.53
C TYR A 306 10.30 20.37 9.69
N ALA A 307 11.54 20.83 9.82
CA ALA A 307 11.84 22.24 10.04
C ALA A 307 11.46 23.11 8.83
N ASN A 308 11.62 22.58 7.61
CA ASN A 308 11.19 23.23 6.37
C ASN A 308 10.03 22.47 5.71
N LEU A 309 8.80 22.77 6.08
CA LEU A 309 7.62 22.14 5.47
C LEU A 309 7.38 22.61 4.02
N GLU A 310 7.85 23.79 3.62
CA GLU A 310 7.69 24.31 2.25
C GLU A 310 8.48 23.49 1.22
N ARG A 311 9.59 22.88 1.64
CA ARG A 311 10.38 21.94 0.82
C ARG A 311 9.72 20.57 0.67
N LEU A 312 8.61 20.31 1.37
CA LEU A 312 7.92 19.02 1.35
C LEU A 312 6.63 19.00 0.54
N VAL A 313 6.22 20.11 -0.08
CA VAL A 313 4.88 20.32 -0.67
C VAL A 313 4.39 19.21 -1.62
N SER A 314 5.30 18.45 -2.26
CA SER A 314 4.96 17.31 -3.12
C SER A 314 5.66 16.00 -2.71
N SER A 315 6.13 15.91 -1.47
CA SER A 315 6.92 14.79 -0.98
C SER A 315 6.04 13.70 -0.36
N ASP A 316 6.45 12.48 -0.65
CA ASP A 316 5.98 11.22 -0.10
C ASP A 316 6.30 10.99 1.40
N GLN A 317 6.82 12.02 2.07
CA GLN A 317 7.38 11.96 3.42
C GLN A 317 6.41 12.29 4.55
N HIS A 318 5.27 12.95 4.27
CA HIS A 318 4.38 13.45 5.31
C HIS A 318 3.76 12.36 6.18
N HIS A 319 3.48 11.19 5.62
CA HIS A 319 2.69 10.16 6.29
C HIS A 319 3.41 8.82 6.34
N VAL A 320 4.74 8.85 6.32
CA VAL A 320 5.56 7.64 6.34
C VAL A 320 5.35 6.88 7.63
N VAL A 321 5.06 5.60 7.48
CA VAL A 321 4.86 4.66 8.59
C VAL A 321 5.69 3.41 8.36
N CYS A 322 5.99 2.68 9.43
CA CYS A 322 6.63 1.38 9.29
C CYS A 322 5.68 0.39 8.61
N PRO A 323 6.05 -0.24 7.46
CA PRO A 323 5.19 -1.22 6.82
C PRO A 323 4.86 -2.42 7.71
N TYR A 324 5.81 -2.82 8.56
CA TYR A 324 5.71 -4.00 9.40
C TYR A 324 4.80 -3.82 10.63
N ASP A 325 4.52 -2.58 11.03
CA ASP A 325 3.52 -2.30 12.05
C ASP A 325 2.11 -2.69 11.58
N TYR A 326 1.90 -2.73 10.26
CA TYR A 326 0.60 -2.96 9.61
C TYR A 326 0.26 -4.44 9.39
N TYR A 327 1.13 -5.35 9.84
CA TYR A 327 0.86 -6.78 9.78
C TYR A 327 -0.05 -7.24 10.91
N VAL A 328 -0.93 -8.19 10.59
CA VAL A 328 -1.69 -8.95 11.58
C VAL A 328 -0.73 -9.63 12.57
N PRO A 329 -1.04 -9.67 13.88
CA PRO A 329 -0.24 -10.44 14.83
C PRO A 329 -0.17 -11.92 14.42
N GLY A 330 1.04 -12.48 14.37
CA GLY A 330 1.25 -13.87 13.98
C GLY A 330 2.70 -14.18 13.60
N PRO A 331 2.96 -15.40 13.08
CA PRO A 331 4.30 -15.86 12.73
C PRO A 331 4.99 -14.98 11.68
N VAL A 332 4.24 -14.49 10.68
CA VAL A 332 4.76 -13.61 9.63
C VAL A 332 5.31 -12.31 10.23
N LYS A 333 4.48 -11.60 11.03
CA LYS A 333 4.91 -10.38 11.74
C LYS A 333 6.11 -10.65 12.65
N ALA A 334 6.09 -11.75 13.39
CA ALA A 334 7.19 -12.11 14.29
C ALA A 334 8.51 -12.34 13.52
N GLY A 335 8.45 -13.00 12.35
CA GLY A 335 9.61 -13.19 11.47
C GLY A 335 10.16 -11.88 10.94
N LEU A 336 9.29 -10.99 10.45
CA LEU A 336 9.66 -9.66 9.95
C LEU A 336 10.32 -8.81 11.04
N VAL A 337 9.71 -8.74 12.23
CA VAL A 337 10.27 -8.00 13.38
C VAL A 337 11.62 -8.59 13.83
N ALA A 338 11.78 -9.92 13.78
CA ALA A 338 13.06 -10.55 14.10
C ALA A 338 14.16 -10.12 13.11
N LYS A 339 13.84 -9.98 11.82
CA LYS A 339 14.79 -9.54 10.77
C LYS A 339 15.14 -8.05 10.88
N LEU A 340 14.22 -7.20 11.35
CA LEU A 340 14.53 -5.82 11.77
C LEU A 340 15.44 -5.79 13.00
N GLY A 341 15.17 -6.66 13.98
CA GLY A 341 15.93 -6.79 15.22
C GLY A 341 17.40 -7.16 15.03
N VAL A 342 17.75 -7.71 13.86
CA VAL A 342 19.15 -7.93 13.44
C VAL A 342 19.84 -6.59 13.15
N ALA A 343 19.14 -5.68 12.47
CA ALA A 343 19.68 -4.38 12.07
C ALA A 343 19.64 -3.34 13.21
N ARG A 344 18.55 -3.31 13.99
CA ARG A 344 18.28 -2.30 15.01
C ARG A 344 17.55 -2.90 16.19
N GLN A 345 18.03 -2.61 17.40
CA GLN A 345 17.40 -3.06 18.65
C GLN A 345 16.74 -1.90 19.43
N ASN A 346 17.08 -0.65 19.12
CA ASN A 346 16.51 0.54 19.74
C ASN A 346 15.09 0.81 19.22
N LEU A 347 14.17 1.19 20.11
CA LEU A 347 12.81 1.56 19.73
C LEU A 347 12.77 2.95 19.04
N PRO A 348 11.88 3.16 18.06
CA PRO A 348 11.11 2.14 17.36
C PRO A 348 12.04 1.24 16.53
N ILE A 349 11.83 -0.08 16.59
CA ILE A 349 12.70 -1.08 15.92
C ILE A 349 12.74 -0.88 14.39
N CYS A 350 11.67 -0.32 13.82
CA CYS A 350 11.57 -0.05 12.39
C CYS A 350 12.20 1.29 11.97
N GLY A 351 12.77 2.07 12.89
CA GLY A 351 13.35 3.37 12.60
C GLY A 351 12.33 4.49 12.42
N SER A 352 12.83 5.63 11.96
CA SER A 352 12.06 6.87 11.74
C SER A 352 12.72 7.68 10.63
N VAL A 353 11.99 8.63 10.03
CA VAL A 353 12.50 9.45 8.91
C VAL A 353 12.56 10.94 9.21
N ALA A 354 11.73 11.40 10.14
CA ALA A 354 11.67 12.78 10.59
C ALA A 354 12.60 12.96 11.80
N HIS A 355 13.80 13.49 11.55
CA HIS A 355 14.85 13.65 12.55
C HIS A 355 15.14 15.10 12.91
N ASP A 356 14.42 16.06 12.31
CA ASP A 356 14.63 17.47 12.57
C ASP A 356 14.34 17.80 14.04
N VAL A 357 15.19 18.64 14.64
CA VAL A 357 14.98 19.18 15.98
C VAL A 357 15.04 20.70 15.90
N ALA A 358 13.95 21.35 16.32
CA ALA A 358 13.82 22.81 16.32
C ALA A 358 15.02 23.48 17.03
N ASP A 359 15.49 24.59 16.48
CA ASP A 359 16.62 25.36 17.02
C ASP A 359 17.91 24.57 17.28
N THR A 360 18.16 23.50 16.52
CA THR A 360 19.43 22.75 16.57
C THR A 360 19.97 22.43 15.18
N ALA A 361 21.20 21.91 15.12
CA ALA A 361 21.82 21.46 13.88
C ALA A 361 21.23 20.13 13.35
N GLN A 362 20.45 19.39 14.14
CA GLN A 362 19.92 18.10 13.72
C GLN A 362 18.79 18.25 12.71
N GLY A 363 18.90 17.53 11.60
CA GLY A 363 17.87 17.44 10.59
C GLY A 363 18.40 17.56 9.16
N ARG A 364 17.50 17.96 8.28
CA ARG A 364 17.76 18.16 6.86
C ARG A 364 18.15 19.60 6.57
N TRP A 365 19.13 19.75 5.69
CA TRP A 365 19.74 21.03 5.34
C TRP A 365 19.84 21.16 3.83
N TYR A 366 19.22 22.21 3.30
CA TYR A 366 19.16 22.48 1.87
C TYR A 366 20.32 23.37 1.45
N LEU A 367 20.96 23.14 0.30
CA LEU A 367 22.04 24.00 -0.16
C LEU A 367 21.48 25.42 -0.38
N LEU A 368 22.11 26.42 0.25
CA LEU A 368 21.64 27.81 0.23
C LEU A 368 21.48 28.31 -1.20
N GLY A 369 20.29 28.82 -1.52
CA GLY A 369 19.96 29.34 -2.86
C GLY A 369 19.63 28.27 -3.91
N SER A 370 19.68 26.97 -3.57
CA SER A 370 19.21 25.90 -4.45
C SER A 370 17.68 25.88 -4.52
N SER A 371 17.12 25.83 -5.72
CA SER A 371 15.71 25.52 -5.94
C SER A 371 15.46 24.03 -6.19
N ASP A 372 16.47 23.18 -6.02
CA ASP A 372 16.34 21.73 -6.19
C ASP A 372 15.42 21.17 -5.09
N PHE A 373 14.47 20.35 -5.53
CA PHE A 373 13.59 19.56 -4.67
C PHE A 373 14.10 18.12 -4.51
N GLY A 374 15.09 17.71 -5.32
CA GLY A 374 15.86 16.50 -5.12
C GLY A 374 16.77 16.59 -3.89
N GLU A 375 17.49 15.52 -3.62
CA GLU A 375 18.39 15.42 -2.45
C GLU A 375 19.89 15.42 -2.84
N ALA A 376 20.20 15.67 -4.12
CA ALA A 376 21.51 15.43 -4.68
C ALA A 376 22.64 16.23 -4.02
N ASP A 377 22.41 17.52 -3.79
CA ASP A 377 23.43 18.48 -3.34
C ASP A 377 23.24 18.88 -1.86
N HIS A 378 22.35 18.18 -1.16
CA HIS A 378 21.88 18.54 0.17
C HIS A 378 22.65 17.79 1.28
N LEU A 379 22.38 18.17 2.53
CA LEU A 379 23.05 17.63 3.70
C LEU A 379 22.00 17.11 4.70
N ALA A 380 22.26 15.97 5.32
CA ALA A 380 21.52 15.53 6.50
C ALA A 380 22.48 15.34 7.68
N LEU A 381 22.11 15.91 8.83
CA LEU A 381 22.79 15.75 10.10
C LEU A 381 21.84 15.00 11.03
N VAL A 382 21.92 13.68 11.04
CA VAL A 382 20.88 12.82 11.64
C VAL A 382 21.50 11.70 12.48
N PRO A 383 20.73 11.08 13.39
CA PRO A 383 21.14 9.83 14.02
C PRO A 383 21.23 8.68 13.01
N SER A 384 22.04 7.66 13.32
CA SER A 384 22.03 6.41 12.57
C SER A 384 20.65 5.74 12.65
N ASN A 385 20.21 5.14 11.54
CA ASN A 385 19.01 4.32 11.52
C ASN A 385 19.19 2.98 12.27
N LYS A 386 20.41 2.55 12.60
CA LYS A 386 20.70 1.28 13.31
C LYS A 386 21.04 1.50 14.78
N ARG A 387 21.83 2.53 15.09
CA ARG A 387 22.27 2.89 16.46
C ARG A 387 22.02 4.38 16.76
N PRO A 388 20.76 4.84 16.78
CA PRO A 388 20.41 6.26 16.90
C PRO A 388 20.84 6.90 18.23
N ASP A 389 21.00 6.09 19.28
CA ASP A 389 21.32 6.59 20.62
C ASP A 389 22.82 6.89 20.77
N ASP A 390 23.66 6.23 19.97
CA ASP A 390 25.12 6.29 20.12
C ASP A 390 25.84 6.88 18.90
N VAL A 391 25.24 6.79 17.71
CA VAL A 391 25.91 7.08 16.43
C VAL A 391 25.20 8.16 15.66
N GLY A 392 25.95 9.19 15.27
CA GLY A 392 25.51 10.22 14.33
C GLY A 392 25.98 9.94 12.91
N VAL A 393 25.28 10.54 11.95
CA VAL A 393 25.57 10.47 10.52
C VAL A 393 25.58 11.88 9.93
N LEU A 394 26.70 12.25 9.30
CA LEU A 394 26.75 13.33 8.33
C LEU A 394 26.56 12.73 6.95
N SER A 395 25.36 12.85 6.41
CA SER A 395 25.03 12.37 5.07
C SER A 395 25.18 13.52 4.08
N VAL A 396 26.24 13.46 3.28
CA VAL A 396 26.69 14.58 2.46
C VAL A 396 26.42 14.30 0.99
N GLY A 397 25.65 15.18 0.35
CA GLY A 397 25.43 15.20 -1.09
C GLY A 397 26.63 15.70 -1.89
N ASN A 398 26.42 15.93 -3.19
CA ASN A 398 27.48 16.36 -4.10
C ASN A 398 27.99 17.73 -3.70
N SER A 399 29.19 17.76 -3.12
CA SER A 399 29.81 18.99 -2.63
C SER A 399 31.33 18.84 -2.51
N GLU A 400 32.02 19.96 -2.28
CA GLU A 400 33.46 19.98 -1.99
C GLU A 400 33.83 19.27 -0.66
N LEU A 401 32.84 18.97 0.18
CA LEU A 401 33.02 18.18 1.39
C LEU A 401 33.28 16.68 1.06
N GLY A 402 32.90 16.25 -0.14
CA GLY A 402 32.81 14.86 -0.59
C GLY A 402 31.36 14.36 -0.62
N THR A 403 31.12 13.20 -1.24
CA THR A 403 29.80 12.56 -1.31
C THR A 403 29.85 11.20 -0.62
N ASP A 404 29.36 11.12 0.61
CA ASP A 404 29.31 9.87 1.39
C ASP A 404 28.41 10.03 2.64
N ALA A 405 28.10 8.93 3.32
CA ALA A 405 27.58 8.94 4.68
C ALA A 405 28.72 8.73 5.69
N TYR A 406 28.97 9.73 6.52
CA TYR A 406 30.01 9.68 7.54
C TYR A 406 29.44 9.42 8.93
N PHE A 407 29.82 8.29 9.51
CA PHE A 407 29.40 7.82 10.83
C PHE A 407 30.42 8.20 11.91
N PHE A 408 29.95 8.50 13.12
CA PHE A 408 30.78 8.78 14.29
C PHE A 408 30.02 8.45 15.59
N ASP A 409 30.73 8.06 16.64
CA ASP A 409 30.14 7.92 17.98
C ASP A 409 30.01 9.30 18.65
N TYR A 410 28.88 9.54 19.33
CA TYR A 410 28.63 10.80 20.02
C TYR A 410 29.59 11.07 21.18
N THR A 411 29.86 12.35 21.41
CA THR A 411 30.44 12.83 22.67
C THR A 411 29.46 13.77 23.37
N GLU A 412 29.18 13.48 24.65
CA GLU A 412 28.17 14.16 25.48
C GLU A 412 28.60 15.56 25.96
N THR A 413 29.88 15.94 25.86
CA THR A 413 30.43 17.22 26.33
C THR A 413 31.43 17.81 25.35
N GLY A 414 31.61 19.14 25.38
CA GLY A 414 32.58 19.83 24.52
C GLY A 414 32.12 20.06 23.08
N LEU A 415 33.09 20.35 22.20
CA LEU A 415 32.86 20.81 20.82
C LEU A 415 33.25 19.77 19.75
N VAL A 416 33.73 18.60 20.17
CA VAL A 416 34.23 17.55 19.28
C VAL A 416 33.26 16.39 19.25
N ASN A 417 32.91 15.89 18.06
CA ASN A 417 32.00 14.77 17.83
C ASN A 417 30.66 14.91 18.58
N ARG A 418 30.17 16.15 18.71
CA ARG A 418 28.95 16.51 19.46
C ARG A 418 27.71 15.95 18.77
N ARG A 419 26.68 15.56 19.54
CA ARG A 419 25.35 15.21 19.02
C ARG A 419 24.69 16.45 18.39
N PHE A 420 24.14 16.31 17.19
CA PHE A 420 23.59 17.45 16.44
C PHE A 420 22.40 18.12 17.12
N SER A 421 21.57 17.37 17.85
CA SER A 421 20.43 17.90 18.61
C SER A 421 20.83 18.76 19.81
N GLU A 422 22.13 18.88 20.10
CA GLU A 422 22.66 19.67 21.20
C GLU A 422 23.46 20.88 20.71
N ILE A 423 23.52 21.07 19.39
CA ILE A 423 24.19 22.20 18.76
C ILE A 423 23.14 23.26 18.46
N GLY A 424 23.06 24.26 19.33
CA GLY A 424 22.19 25.43 19.14
C GLY A 424 22.86 26.56 18.35
N PRO A 425 22.09 27.58 17.92
CA PRO A 425 22.60 28.74 17.21
C PRO A 425 23.65 29.53 17.98
N GLY A 426 24.69 30.01 17.31
CA GLY A 426 25.64 30.93 17.90
C GLY A 426 27.01 30.99 17.22
N SER A 427 28.00 31.49 17.97
CA SER A 427 29.38 31.67 17.47
C SER A 427 30.27 30.43 17.65
N ALA A 428 29.78 29.37 18.29
CA ALA A 428 30.57 28.17 18.56
C ALA A 428 30.77 27.34 17.28
N ILE A 429 32.00 26.88 17.07
CA ILE A 429 32.36 25.96 15.99
C ILE A 429 32.53 24.57 16.59
N TYR A 430 31.90 23.58 15.98
CA TYR A 430 31.99 22.17 16.35
C TYR A 430 32.81 21.41 15.32
N CYS A 431 33.48 20.35 15.72
CA CYS A 431 34.42 19.61 14.88
C CYS A 431 34.22 18.09 14.95
N TRP A 432 34.43 17.39 13.84
CA TRP A 432 34.40 15.93 13.74
C TRP A 432 35.67 15.39 13.09
N ASP A 433 36.30 14.45 13.77
CA ASP A 433 37.54 13.81 13.37
C ASP A 433 37.53 12.28 13.48
N THR A 434 36.46 11.67 14.01
CA THR A 434 36.33 10.21 14.06
C THR A 434 35.43 9.65 12.96
N LEU A 435 35.35 10.35 11.83
CA LEU A 435 34.45 10.01 10.72
C LEU A 435 34.84 8.70 10.04
N ARG A 436 33.82 7.87 9.77
CA ARG A 436 33.93 6.56 9.10
C ARG A 436 32.89 6.45 7.99
N ASN A 437 33.15 5.72 6.92
CA ASN A 437 32.22 5.56 5.79
C ASN A 437 31.31 4.33 5.93
N ARG A 438 31.47 3.59 7.04
CA ARG A 438 30.61 2.46 7.40
C ARG A 438 30.42 2.43 8.91
N GLU A 439 29.18 2.32 9.36
CA GLU A 439 28.89 2.21 10.80
C GLU A 439 29.60 1.01 11.45
N SER A 440 29.64 -0.14 10.79
CA SER A 440 30.32 -1.35 11.29
C SER A 440 31.82 -1.16 11.52
N SER A 441 32.42 -0.14 10.90
CA SER A 441 33.85 0.16 11.04
C SER A 441 34.20 1.01 12.27
N LEU A 442 33.18 1.51 12.99
CA LEU A 442 33.36 2.19 14.28
C LEU A 442 33.95 1.24 15.33
N ALA A 443 33.40 0.02 15.42
CA ALA A 443 33.83 -0.98 16.39
C ALA A 443 35.24 -1.55 16.12
N SER A 444 35.65 -1.60 14.85
CA SER A 444 36.96 -2.16 14.46
C SER A 444 38.09 -1.15 14.49
N GLY A 445 37.82 0.15 14.71
CA GLY A 445 38.83 1.20 14.71
C GLY A 445 39.54 1.38 13.36
N ASN A 446 38.89 1.01 12.26
CA ASN A 446 39.43 1.13 10.90
C ASN A 446 39.80 2.58 10.54
N ALA A 447 40.53 2.75 9.43
CA ALA A 447 40.97 4.06 8.93
C ALA A 447 39.83 5.07 8.78
N GLN A 448 40.11 6.35 9.09
CA GLN A 448 39.20 7.46 8.87
C GLN A 448 38.71 7.51 7.42
N ALA A 449 37.44 7.85 7.23
CA ALA A 449 36.85 8.00 5.91
C ALA A 449 37.47 9.14 5.09
N ILE A 450 37.92 10.18 5.79
CA ILE A 450 38.53 11.35 5.18
C ILE A 450 39.90 11.62 5.80
N SER A 451 40.84 12.06 4.98
CA SER A 451 42.01 12.79 5.48
C SER A 451 41.52 14.19 5.87
N GLY A 452 41.59 14.53 7.15
CA GLY A 452 41.20 15.84 7.66
C GLY A 452 40.11 15.80 8.72
N ILE A 453 39.44 16.93 8.88
CA ILE A 453 38.27 17.12 9.74
C ILE A 453 37.11 17.75 8.98
N LEU A 454 35.89 17.56 9.48
CA LEU A 454 34.76 18.43 9.17
C LEU A 454 34.48 19.33 10.37
N PHE A 455 34.11 20.58 10.13
CA PHE A 455 33.66 21.47 11.19
C PHE A 455 32.46 22.29 10.74
N LEU A 456 31.57 22.57 11.69
CA LEU A 456 30.30 23.24 11.42
C LEU A 456 29.98 24.32 12.44
N GLN A 457 29.13 25.25 12.02
CA GLN A 457 28.55 26.27 12.86
C GLN A 457 27.08 26.48 12.45
N LEU A 458 26.20 26.35 13.42
CA LEU A 458 24.82 26.81 13.29
C LEU A 458 24.80 28.33 13.57
N SER A 459 24.76 29.14 12.52
CA SER A 459 24.91 30.60 12.63
C SER A 459 23.67 31.25 13.23
N ASP A 460 22.49 30.76 12.83
CA ASP A 460 21.20 31.10 13.39
C ASP A 460 20.28 29.85 13.30
N ALA A 461 18.99 29.99 13.65
CA ALA A 461 18.06 28.87 13.62
C ALA A 461 17.81 28.30 12.21
N THR A 462 18.21 28.96 11.13
CA THR A 462 17.92 28.56 9.74
C THR A 462 19.16 28.44 8.87
N HIS A 463 20.34 28.87 9.32
CA HIS A 463 21.57 28.84 8.51
C HIS A 463 22.71 28.05 9.16
N LEU A 464 23.22 27.08 8.40
CA LEU A 464 24.32 26.21 8.77
C LEU A 464 25.52 26.46 7.85
N LYS A 465 26.70 26.60 8.43
CA LYS A 465 27.98 26.59 7.72
C LYS A 465 28.72 25.30 8.03
N ILE A 466 29.30 24.68 7.01
CA ILE A 466 30.13 23.48 7.18
C ILE A 466 31.30 23.53 6.20
N GLN A 467 32.46 23.07 6.65
CA GLN A 467 33.66 23.04 5.82
C GLN A 467 34.52 21.82 6.16
N ARG A 468 35.25 21.34 5.15
CA ARG A 468 36.30 20.34 5.30
C ARG A 468 37.66 21.01 5.39
N SER A 469 38.50 20.60 6.33
CA SER A 469 39.90 21.03 6.41
C SER A 469 40.84 19.84 6.33
N SER A 470 41.81 19.90 5.42
CA SER A 470 42.94 18.98 5.33
C SER A 470 44.17 19.47 6.12
N GLN A 471 44.12 20.69 6.68
CA GLN A 471 45.23 21.27 7.44
C GLN A 471 45.39 20.61 8.82
N HIS A 472 44.31 20.02 9.33
CA HIS A 472 44.29 19.34 10.63
C HIS A 472 44.05 17.84 10.43
N GLY A 473 44.88 17.00 11.06
CA GLY A 473 44.66 15.54 11.09
C GLY A 473 43.68 15.07 12.17
N SER A 474 43.32 15.95 13.10
CA SER A 474 42.34 15.73 14.17
C SER A 474 41.78 17.08 14.63
N CYS A 475 40.67 17.07 15.37
CA CYS A 475 40.10 18.30 15.91
C CYS A 475 41.11 18.99 16.85
N PRO A 476 41.31 20.31 16.73
CA PRO A 476 42.19 21.04 17.62
C PRO A 476 41.64 21.07 19.05
N ALA A 477 42.53 21.21 20.03
CA ALA A 477 42.15 21.23 21.46
C ALA A 477 41.19 22.38 21.82
N THR A 478 41.27 23.48 21.08
CA THR A 478 40.25 24.54 21.05
C THR A 478 39.86 24.80 19.60
N THR A 479 38.59 25.10 19.36
CA THR A 479 38.07 25.36 18.01
C THR A 479 38.31 26.79 17.55
N ASP A 480 38.97 27.63 18.35
CA ASP A 480 39.29 29.03 18.03
C ASP A 480 40.22 29.17 16.83
N SER A 481 40.99 28.13 16.51
CA SER A 481 41.84 28.09 15.32
C SER A 481 41.08 27.71 14.04
N LEU A 482 39.82 27.30 14.16
CA LEU A 482 38.98 26.98 13.01
C LEU A 482 38.30 28.26 12.54
N SER A 483 38.36 28.51 11.24
CA SER A 483 37.68 29.62 10.59
C SER A 483 37.08 29.15 9.28
N PHE A 484 35.87 29.62 8.98
CA PHE A 484 35.27 29.41 7.67
C PHE A 484 35.92 30.32 6.65
N ASP A 485 36.27 29.75 5.50
CA ASP A 485 36.57 30.54 4.32
C ASP A 485 35.25 31.09 3.75
N ASN A 486 35.26 32.31 3.21
CA ASN A 486 34.07 32.93 2.63
C ASN A 486 33.45 32.15 1.46
N ALA A 487 34.14 31.11 0.95
CA ALA A 487 33.71 30.26 -0.16
C ALA A 487 33.13 28.91 0.27
N GLY A 488 33.10 28.58 1.57
CA GLY A 488 32.57 27.29 2.05
C GLY A 488 31.07 27.15 1.80
N PRO A 489 30.56 25.91 1.62
CA PRO A 489 29.13 25.69 1.39
C PRO A 489 28.30 26.11 2.61
N GLN A 490 27.17 26.75 2.32
CA GLN A 490 26.19 27.16 3.31
C GLN A 490 24.87 26.47 3.01
N PHE A 491 24.16 26.12 4.07
CA PHE A 491 22.89 25.43 3.98
C PHE A 491 21.82 26.19 4.75
N GLU A 492 20.58 26.05 4.29
CA GLU A 492 19.38 26.65 4.86
C GLU A 492 18.35 25.59 5.23
N ARG A 493 17.44 25.96 6.11
CA ARG A 493 16.18 25.26 6.36
C ARG A 493 15.07 26.28 6.52
#